data_AF-A0A7V2S5W0-F1
#
_entry.id   AF-A0A7V2S5W0-F1
#
_cell.length_a   1.000
_cell.length_b   1.000
_cell.length_c   1.000
_cell.angle_alpha   90.00
_cell.angle_beta   90.00
_cell.angle_gamma   90.00
#
_symmetry.space_group_name_H-M   'P 1'
#
loop_
_entity.id
_entity.type
_entity.pdbx_description
1 polymer ?
#
loop_
_entity_poly.entity_id
_entity_poly.type
_entity_poly.pdbx_seq_one_letter_code
_entity_poly.pdbx_strand_id
1 'polypeptide(L)'
;MMKSINKKLLGMFLFMLTSTASHAAFIDYPVPPEYSFTGSLEITGTGIGPVPIDLYPASGDFSFTYLDKVGTGFNSSIYSTPGIYNFDSTPDSVFPDVVNLSMTLNAGQIGLRTFIDWNQNIFDVLSVWDVTTIGDTTYLTATDVDGDGVRGFSMVSGPFAGNNIIIDATIVTPIPAAAWLFGSGLIGLTGFARRKKQ
;
A
#
# COMPACT_ATOMS: atom_id res chain seq x y z
N MET A 1 -24.49 -50.91 15.14
CA MET A 1 -25.17 -50.46 13.90
C MET A 1 -24.72 -49.02 13.62
N MET A 2 -23.72 -48.83 12.75
CA MET A 2 -23.05 -47.54 12.55
C MET A 2 -23.80 -46.73 11.48
N LYS A 3 -24.40 -45.60 11.87
CA LYS A 3 -25.13 -44.67 10.97
C LYS A 3 -24.16 -44.12 9.93
N SER A 4 -24.42 -44.36 8.65
CA SER A 4 -23.61 -43.82 7.56
C SER A 4 -23.83 -42.31 7.45
N ILE A 5 -22.73 -41.55 7.48
CA ILE A 5 -22.73 -40.11 7.24
C ILE A 5 -22.98 -39.87 5.74
N ASN A 6 -23.92 -38.99 5.43
CA ASN A 6 -24.37 -38.69 4.07
C ASN A 6 -23.25 -37.96 3.29
N LYS A 7 -22.70 -38.62 2.26
CA LYS A 7 -21.59 -38.10 1.43
C LYS A 7 -21.90 -36.74 0.78
N LYS A 8 -23.16 -36.40 0.56
CA LYS A 8 -23.57 -35.07 0.05
C LYS A 8 -23.34 -33.95 1.06
N LEU A 9 -23.53 -34.24 2.36
CA LEU A 9 -23.28 -33.26 3.43
C LEU A 9 -21.78 -32.98 3.61
N LEU A 10 -20.95 -33.99 3.40
CA LEU A 10 -19.48 -33.88 3.47
C LEU A 10 -18.93 -33.06 2.29
N GLY A 11 -19.49 -33.23 1.08
CA GLY A 11 -19.11 -32.42 -0.09
C GLY A 11 -19.49 -30.94 0.05
N MET A 12 -20.64 -30.64 0.68
CA MET A 12 -21.09 -29.26 0.90
C MET A 12 -20.26 -28.54 1.97
N PHE A 13 -19.82 -29.25 3.02
CA PHE A 13 -18.87 -28.70 4.00
C PHE A 13 -17.47 -28.47 3.41
N LEU A 14 -17.03 -29.31 2.48
CA LEU A 14 -15.73 -29.15 1.83
C LEU A 14 -15.72 -27.99 0.83
N PHE A 15 -16.86 -27.70 0.19
CA PHE A 15 -17.00 -26.58 -0.76
C PHE A 15 -17.22 -25.22 -0.07
N MET A 16 -17.82 -25.19 1.13
CA MET A 16 -17.91 -23.95 1.93
C MET A 16 -16.57 -23.56 2.58
N LEU A 17 -15.60 -24.47 2.69
CA LEU A 17 -14.28 -24.14 3.24
C LEU A 17 -13.34 -23.45 2.25
N THR A 18 -13.68 -23.39 0.96
CA THR A 18 -12.81 -22.83 -0.09
C THR A 18 -13.21 -21.42 -0.57
N SER A 19 -14.31 -20.84 -0.06
CA SER A 19 -14.65 -19.45 -0.36
C SER A 19 -14.15 -18.52 0.74
N THR A 20 -12.85 -18.54 1.03
CA THR A 20 -12.23 -17.34 1.60
C THR A 20 -12.20 -16.35 0.45
N ALA A 21 -13.20 -15.47 0.38
CA ALA A 21 -13.06 -14.23 -0.34
C ALA A 21 -11.79 -13.58 0.19
N SER A 22 -10.74 -13.57 -0.62
CA SER A 22 -9.53 -12.78 -0.40
C SER A 22 -9.95 -11.33 -0.50
N HIS A 23 -10.62 -10.83 0.53
CA HIS A 23 -10.58 -9.41 0.80
C HIS A 23 -9.10 -9.14 1.05
N ALA A 24 -8.49 -8.30 0.21
CA ALA A 24 -7.19 -7.75 0.53
C ALA A 24 -7.32 -7.22 1.96
N ALA A 25 -6.56 -7.81 2.89
CA ALA A 25 -6.48 -7.28 4.22
C ALA A 25 -5.93 -5.86 4.05
N PHE A 26 -6.77 -4.85 4.26
CA PHE A 26 -6.30 -3.50 4.32
C PHE A 26 -5.24 -3.45 5.43
N ILE A 27 -4.08 -2.90 5.10
CA ILE A 27 -3.00 -2.77 6.07
C ILE A 27 -3.44 -1.71 7.07
N ASP A 28 -3.82 -2.17 8.26
CA ASP A 28 -4.07 -1.27 9.38
C ASP A 28 -2.72 -0.68 9.84
N TYR A 29 -2.69 0.63 10.01
CA TYR A 29 -1.54 1.34 10.58
C TYR A 29 -1.67 1.41 12.11
N PRO A 30 -0.57 1.30 12.88
CA PRO A 30 0.81 1.14 12.43
C PRO A 30 1.08 -0.26 11.88
N VAL A 31 1.90 -0.35 10.83
CA VAL A 31 2.19 -1.64 10.20
C VAL A 31 3.07 -2.48 11.12
N PRO A 32 2.75 -3.77 11.34
CA PRO A 32 3.59 -4.64 12.13
C PRO A 32 5.03 -4.72 11.60
N PRO A 33 6.04 -4.85 12.49
CA PRO A 33 7.46 -4.79 12.14
C PRO A 33 7.93 -5.94 11.24
N GLU A 34 7.15 -7.01 11.12
CA GLU A 34 7.45 -8.15 10.26
C GLU A 34 7.24 -7.85 8.76
N TYR A 35 6.53 -6.78 8.41
CA TYR A 35 6.29 -6.39 7.02
C TYR A 35 7.55 -5.76 6.42
N SER A 36 7.94 -6.17 5.21
CA SER A 36 8.98 -5.46 4.47
C SER A 36 8.37 -4.48 3.49
N PHE A 37 8.98 -3.29 3.44
CA PHE A 37 8.56 -2.17 2.61
C PHE A 37 9.68 -1.78 1.67
N THR A 38 9.36 -1.69 0.38
CA THR A 38 10.22 -1.08 -0.63
C THR A 38 9.38 -0.10 -1.42
N GLY A 39 9.89 1.09 -1.71
CA GLY A 39 9.21 2.00 -2.61
C GLY A 39 10.17 2.77 -3.51
N SER A 40 9.58 3.53 -4.42
CA SER A 40 10.31 4.44 -5.28
C SER A 40 9.55 5.75 -5.47
N LEU A 41 10.31 6.82 -5.67
CA LEU A 41 9.81 8.14 -6.00
C LEU A 41 10.40 8.57 -7.35
N GLU A 42 9.55 9.07 -8.23
CA GLU A 42 9.95 9.67 -9.50
C GLU A 42 9.30 11.05 -9.60
N ILE A 43 10.05 12.01 -10.12
CA ILE A 43 9.51 13.32 -10.53
C ILE A 43 9.67 13.39 -12.04
N THR A 44 8.56 13.54 -12.75
CA THR A 44 8.56 13.55 -14.22
C THR A 44 9.31 14.76 -14.76
N GLY A 45 9.77 14.70 -16.01
CA GLY A 45 10.36 15.85 -16.71
C GLY A 45 11.77 16.28 -16.24
N THR A 46 12.34 15.64 -15.22
CA THR A 46 13.71 15.92 -14.73
C THR A 46 14.80 15.12 -15.46
N GLY A 47 14.41 14.06 -16.19
CA GLY A 47 15.33 13.10 -16.80
C GLY A 47 15.96 12.10 -15.83
N ILE A 48 15.57 12.14 -14.55
CA ILE A 48 15.98 11.16 -13.54
C ILE A 48 14.85 10.16 -13.35
N GLY A 49 15.17 8.87 -13.50
CA GLY A 49 14.21 7.80 -13.25
C GLY A 49 13.84 7.64 -11.77
N PRO A 50 13.07 6.60 -11.42
CA PRO A 50 12.68 6.33 -10.05
C PRO A 50 13.89 6.18 -9.12
N VAL A 51 13.89 6.89 -8.00
CA VAL A 51 14.84 6.74 -6.91
C VAL A 51 14.22 5.91 -5.79
N PRO A 52 15.00 5.09 -5.06
CA PRO A 52 14.47 4.36 -3.92
C PRO A 52 14.01 5.32 -2.80
N ILE A 53 12.96 4.91 -2.09
CA ILE A 53 12.55 5.55 -0.84
C ILE A 53 12.71 4.57 0.33
N ASP A 54 13.13 5.10 1.47
CA ASP A 54 13.14 4.38 2.74
C ASP A 54 11.89 4.78 3.52
N LEU A 55 10.93 3.84 3.64
CA LEU A 55 9.66 4.06 4.34
C LEU A 55 9.82 3.86 5.85
N TYR A 56 9.15 4.73 6.61
CA TYR A 56 8.98 4.60 8.06
C TYR A 56 7.55 4.11 8.35
N PRO A 57 7.33 2.78 8.43
CA PRO A 57 5.99 2.19 8.44
C PRO A 57 5.11 2.57 9.64
N ALA A 58 5.72 3.07 10.74
CA ALA A 58 4.97 3.53 11.90
C ALA A 58 4.25 4.87 11.68
N SER A 59 4.77 5.74 10.81
CA SER A 59 4.21 7.08 10.55
C SER A 59 3.74 7.30 9.11
N GLY A 60 4.13 6.43 8.17
CA GLY A 60 3.90 6.68 6.74
C GLY A 60 4.82 7.76 6.15
N ASP A 61 5.79 8.23 6.95
CA ASP A 61 6.85 9.12 6.49
C ASP A 61 7.88 8.33 5.68
N PHE A 62 8.69 9.01 4.89
CA PHE A 62 9.75 8.36 4.10
C PHE A 62 10.91 9.32 3.85
N SER A 63 12.09 8.77 3.58
CA SER A 63 13.23 9.54 3.08
C SER A 63 13.63 9.09 1.69
N PHE A 64 14.22 9.99 0.92
CA PHE A 64 14.73 9.72 -0.40
C PHE A 64 15.93 10.62 -0.70
N THR A 65 16.73 10.25 -1.71
CA THR A 65 17.78 11.14 -2.24
C THR A 65 17.46 11.42 -3.69
N TYR A 66 17.31 12.70 -4.03
CA TYR A 66 17.02 13.17 -5.37
C TYR A 66 17.94 14.33 -5.72
N LEU A 67 18.57 14.28 -6.89
CA LEU A 67 19.57 15.29 -7.32
C LEU A 67 20.66 15.54 -6.25
N ASP A 68 21.18 14.46 -5.66
CA ASP A 68 22.19 14.49 -4.59
C ASP A 68 21.77 15.28 -3.32
N LYS A 69 20.47 15.47 -3.13
CA LYS A 69 19.88 16.10 -1.94
C LYS A 69 18.93 15.12 -1.26
N VAL A 70 19.02 15.05 0.07
CA VAL A 70 18.08 14.29 0.88
C VAL A 70 16.76 15.05 0.94
N GLY A 71 15.66 14.34 0.71
CA GLY A 71 14.31 14.81 0.98
C GLY A 71 13.61 13.87 1.96
N THR A 72 12.63 14.41 2.68
CA THR A 72 11.80 13.66 3.61
C THR A 72 10.33 13.98 3.38
N GLY A 73 9.52 12.94 3.16
CA GLY A 73 8.08 13.00 3.31
C GLY A 73 7.72 12.88 4.80
N PHE A 74 6.96 13.82 5.34
CA PHE A 74 6.62 13.88 6.76
C PHE A 74 5.15 14.29 6.99
N ASN A 75 4.65 14.01 8.19
CA ASN A 75 3.25 14.28 8.57
C ASN A 75 2.26 13.68 7.55
N SER A 76 2.58 12.45 7.13
CA SER A 76 1.81 11.70 6.17
C SER A 76 0.44 11.28 6.73
N SER A 77 -0.59 11.39 5.91
CA SER A 77 -1.95 10.93 6.20
C SER A 77 -2.42 9.96 5.12
N ILE A 78 -2.91 8.80 5.55
CA ILE A 78 -3.42 7.75 4.67
C ILE A 78 -4.95 7.75 4.70
N TYR A 79 -5.55 7.59 3.52
CA TYR A 79 -6.99 7.59 3.31
C TYR A 79 -7.39 6.32 2.57
N SER A 80 -8.33 5.55 3.12
CA SER A 80 -8.77 4.26 2.54
C SER A 80 -10.26 4.19 2.26
N THR A 81 -11.01 5.24 2.64
CA THR A 81 -12.44 5.31 2.39
C THR A 81 -12.68 5.97 1.02
N PRO A 82 -13.52 5.40 0.15
CA PRO A 82 -13.86 6.04 -1.11
C PRO A 82 -14.52 7.41 -0.90
N GLY A 83 -14.14 8.40 -1.69
CA GLY A 83 -14.62 9.76 -1.54
C GLY A 83 -13.72 10.80 -2.19
N ILE A 84 -14.13 12.06 -2.07
CA ILE A 84 -13.35 13.22 -2.52
C ILE A 84 -12.74 13.88 -1.29
N TYR A 85 -11.43 14.06 -1.33
CA TYR A 85 -10.66 14.71 -0.27
C TYR A 85 -10.09 16.01 -0.82
N ASN A 86 -10.31 17.11 -0.11
CA ASN A 86 -9.83 18.44 -0.48
C ASN A 86 -8.88 18.96 0.59
N PHE A 87 -7.84 19.65 0.16
CA PHE A 87 -6.79 20.19 1.00
C PHE A 87 -6.39 21.57 0.53
N ASP A 88 -5.94 22.40 1.46
CA ASP A 88 -5.25 23.63 1.13
C ASP A 88 -3.76 23.33 0.94
N SER A 89 -3.17 23.83 -0.15
CA SER A 89 -1.72 23.75 -0.37
C SER A 89 -0.98 24.61 0.66
N THR A 90 0.25 24.21 0.98
CA THR A 90 1.17 25.01 1.79
C THR A 90 1.72 26.15 0.94
N PRO A 91 1.53 27.42 1.34
CA PRO A 91 2.19 28.53 0.69
C PRO A 91 3.71 28.44 0.89
N ASP A 92 4.45 28.78 -0.15
CA ASP A 92 5.91 28.91 -0.09
C ASP A 92 6.36 30.27 -0.65
N SER A 93 7.67 30.53 -0.63
CA SER A 93 8.22 31.82 -1.10
C SER A 93 8.04 32.08 -2.60
N VAL A 94 7.82 31.04 -3.39
CA VAL A 94 7.63 31.05 -4.84
C VAL A 94 6.13 31.03 -5.18
N PHE A 95 5.32 30.32 -4.40
CA PHE A 95 3.87 30.15 -4.54
C PHE A 95 3.15 30.62 -3.26
N PRO A 96 2.93 31.94 -3.11
CA PRO A 96 2.40 32.52 -1.88
C PRO A 96 0.89 32.33 -1.71
N ASP A 97 0.18 32.00 -2.78
CA ASP A 97 -1.26 31.81 -2.75
C ASP A 97 -1.61 30.36 -2.40
N VAL A 98 -2.58 30.18 -1.50
CA VAL A 98 -3.14 28.85 -1.20
C VAL A 98 -3.96 28.37 -2.39
N VAL A 99 -3.66 27.17 -2.88
CA VAL A 99 -4.37 26.48 -3.96
C VAL A 99 -5.11 25.30 -3.37
N ASN A 100 -6.36 25.08 -3.79
CA ASN A 100 -7.10 23.89 -3.40
C ASN A 100 -6.58 22.67 -4.16
N LEU A 101 -6.10 21.68 -3.41
CA LEU A 101 -5.72 20.37 -3.89
C LEU A 101 -6.85 19.39 -3.67
N SER A 102 -7.01 18.44 -4.58
CA SER A 102 -8.03 17.40 -4.42
C SER A 102 -7.52 16.06 -4.90
N MET A 103 -7.96 15.00 -4.24
CA MET A 103 -7.84 13.64 -4.74
C MET A 103 -9.19 12.93 -4.63
N THR A 104 -9.49 12.06 -5.60
CA THR A 104 -10.67 11.21 -5.58
C THR A 104 -10.24 9.77 -5.37
N LEU A 105 -10.78 9.12 -4.34
CA LEU A 105 -10.57 7.70 -4.08
C LEU A 105 -11.77 6.88 -4.52
N ASN A 106 -11.53 5.94 -5.42
CA ASN A 106 -12.50 4.91 -5.77
C ASN A 106 -12.45 3.73 -4.79
N ALA A 107 -13.43 2.84 -4.91
CA ALA A 107 -13.43 1.59 -4.15
C ALA A 107 -12.16 0.78 -4.43
N GLY A 108 -11.44 0.40 -3.37
CA GLY A 108 -10.20 -0.37 -3.47
C GLY A 108 -8.92 0.46 -3.64
N GLN A 109 -9.01 1.78 -3.68
CA GLN A 109 -7.84 2.67 -3.73
C GLN A 109 -7.42 3.16 -2.35
N ILE A 110 -6.16 3.57 -2.24
CA ILE A 110 -5.59 4.22 -1.05
C ILE A 110 -5.02 5.57 -1.46
N GLY A 111 -5.34 6.63 -0.72
CA GLY A 111 -4.76 7.95 -0.86
C GLY A 111 -3.67 8.22 0.17
N LEU A 112 -2.67 9.00 -0.23
CA LEU A 112 -1.67 9.60 0.63
C LEU A 112 -1.73 11.12 0.43
N ARG A 113 -1.72 11.85 1.54
CA ARG A 113 -1.21 13.23 1.58
C ARG A 113 0.05 13.25 2.43
N THR A 114 1.11 13.89 1.95
CA THR A 114 2.36 14.08 2.69
C THR A 114 2.93 15.46 2.39
N PHE A 115 3.75 15.97 3.31
CA PHE A 115 4.57 17.14 3.05
C PHE A 115 5.98 16.69 2.72
N ILE A 116 6.56 17.19 1.65
CA ILE A 116 7.95 16.94 1.32
C ILE A 116 8.77 18.14 1.76
N ASP A 117 9.77 17.91 2.62
CA ASP A 117 10.90 18.83 2.82
C ASP A 117 12.04 18.36 1.91
N TRP A 118 12.36 19.17 0.90
CA TRP A 118 13.50 18.93 0.03
C TRP A 118 14.26 20.23 -0.22
N ASN A 119 15.56 20.22 0.10
CA ASN A 119 16.44 21.37 -0.08
C ASN A 119 15.86 22.67 0.51
N GLN A 120 15.32 22.60 1.73
CA GLN A 120 14.71 23.72 2.48
C GLN A 120 13.39 24.26 1.89
N ASN A 121 12.75 23.50 0.98
CA ASN A 121 11.43 23.82 0.47
C ASN A 121 10.45 22.76 0.98
N ILE A 122 9.36 23.22 1.60
CA ILE A 122 8.27 22.37 2.06
C ILE A 122 7.09 22.55 1.11
N PHE A 123 6.58 21.45 0.55
CA PHE A 123 5.45 21.46 -0.38
C PHE A 123 4.56 20.23 -0.22
N ASP A 124 3.30 20.37 -0.62
CA ASP A 124 2.30 19.30 -0.54
C ASP A 124 2.39 18.34 -1.71
N VAL A 125 2.23 17.06 -1.39
CA VAL A 125 2.11 15.99 -2.38
C VAL A 125 0.91 15.12 -2.04
N LEU A 126 0.10 14.87 -3.07
CA LEU A 126 -0.94 13.87 -3.05
C LEU A 126 -0.50 12.63 -3.84
N SER A 127 -0.98 11.47 -3.46
CA SER A 127 -0.86 10.26 -4.26
C SER A 127 -2.11 9.41 -4.08
N VAL A 128 -2.54 8.75 -5.15
CA VAL A 128 -3.63 7.77 -5.09
C VAL A 128 -3.10 6.48 -5.71
N TRP A 129 -3.22 5.39 -4.98
CA TRP A 129 -2.75 4.08 -5.37
C TRP A 129 -3.90 3.15 -5.72
N ASP A 130 -3.75 2.47 -6.86
CA ASP A 130 -4.41 1.19 -7.07
C ASP A 130 -3.69 0.14 -6.22
N VAL A 131 -4.47 -0.66 -5.52
CA VAL A 131 -3.97 -1.72 -4.63
C VAL A 131 -4.14 -3.06 -5.31
N THR A 132 -3.04 -3.76 -5.54
CA THR A 132 -3.07 -5.12 -6.10
C THR A 132 -2.28 -6.08 -5.22
N THR A 133 -2.91 -7.14 -4.74
CA THR A 133 -2.24 -8.18 -3.94
C THR A 133 -2.10 -9.47 -4.75
N ILE A 134 -0.87 -9.99 -4.84
CA ILE A 134 -0.54 -11.25 -5.53
C ILE A 134 0.28 -12.11 -4.56
N GLY A 135 -0.30 -13.20 -4.09
CA GLY A 135 0.31 -14.02 -3.04
C GLY A 135 0.50 -13.20 -1.76
N ASP A 136 1.74 -13.09 -1.31
CA ASP A 136 2.13 -12.39 -0.08
C ASP A 136 2.59 -10.94 -0.33
N THR A 137 2.51 -10.48 -1.59
CA THR A 137 3.00 -9.16 -2.00
C THR A 137 1.84 -8.27 -2.36
N THR A 138 1.79 -7.09 -1.76
CA THR A 138 0.86 -6.00 -2.10
C THR A 138 1.61 -4.89 -2.82
N TYR A 139 1.12 -4.52 -4.00
CA TYR A 139 1.61 -3.42 -4.81
C TYR A 139 0.70 -2.21 -4.65
N LEU A 140 1.29 -1.06 -4.38
CA LEU A 140 0.65 0.25 -4.39
C LEU A 140 1.19 0.99 -5.62
N THR A 141 0.34 1.11 -6.64
CA THR A 141 0.71 1.68 -7.95
C THR A 141 0.03 3.03 -8.13
N ALA A 142 0.81 4.10 -8.24
CA ALA A 142 0.30 5.46 -8.35
C ALA A 142 -0.55 5.60 -9.62
N THR A 143 -1.72 6.20 -9.44
CA THR A 143 -2.68 6.53 -10.50
C THR A 143 -2.47 7.96 -10.97
N ASP A 144 -3.15 8.33 -12.03
CA ASP A 144 -3.28 9.73 -12.48
C ASP A 144 -4.30 10.43 -11.57
N VAL A 145 -3.80 11.33 -10.71
CA VAL A 145 -4.59 11.92 -9.61
C VAL A 145 -5.48 13.08 -10.09
N ASP A 146 -5.03 13.82 -11.11
CA ASP A 146 -5.68 15.04 -11.61
C ASP A 146 -6.30 14.87 -13.02
N GLY A 147 -6.12 13.71 -13.65
CA GLY A 147 -6.71 13.35 -14.92
C GLY A 147 -6.00 13.97 -16.12
N ASP A 148 -4.73 14.38 -15.97
CA ASP A 148 -3.93 15.01 -17.02
C ASP A 148 -3.32 14.00 -18.03
N GLY A 149 -3.51 12.70 -17.78
CA GLY A 149 -2.98 11.60 -18.57
C GLY A 149 -1.58 11.14 -18.15
N VAL A 150 -1.02 11.69 -17.07
CA VAL A 150 0.28 11.36 -16.49
C VAL A 150 0.07 10.79 -15.09
N ARG A 151 0.80 9.73 -14.75
CA ARG A 151 0.72 9.13 -13.40
C ARG A 151 1.25 10.11 -12.36
N GLY A 152 0.72 10.01 -11.15
CA GLY A 152 1.11 10.83 -10.01
C GLY A 152 0.23 12.07 -9.86
N PHE A 153 0.70 12.99 -9.04
CA PHE A 153 0.05 14.28 -8.81
C PHE A 153 0.92 15.40 -9.38
N SER A 154 0.33 16.28 -10.20
CA SER A 154 1.03 17.47 -10.67
C SER A 154 1.26 18.44 -9.51
N MET A 155 2.53 18.67 -9.17
CA MET A 155 2.90 19.53 -8.05
C MET A 155 2.51 20.98 -8.38
N VAL A 156 1.73 21.60 -7.50
CA VAL A 156 1.31 23.01 -7.66
C VAL A 156 2.29 24.00 -7.03
N SER A 157 3.25 23.52 -6.23
CA SER A 157 4.20 24.32 -5.46
C SER A 157 5.56 23.61 -5.34
N GLY A 158 6.54 24.29 -4.76
CA GLY A 158 7.90 23.77 -4.58
C GLY A 158 8.77 23.82 -5.84
N PRO A 159 10.03 23.32 -5.74
CA PRO A 159 11.04 23.42 -6.80
C PRO A 159 10.72 22.67 -8.09
N PHE A 160 9.70 21.81 -8.06
CA PHE A 160 9.30 20.94 -9.16
C PHE A 160 7.85 21.21 -9.59
N ALA A 161 7.31 22.40 -9.31
CA ALA A 161 5.96 22.75 -9.71
C ALA A 161 5.74 22.58 -11.22
N GLY A 162 4.62 21.96 -11.59
CA GLY A 162 4.27 21.57 -12.96
C GLY A 162 4.80 20.19 -13.38
N ASN A 163 5.61 19.53 -12.55
CA ASN A 163 6.00 18.13 -12.74
C ASN A 163 5.14 17.22 -11.86
N ASN A 164 4.91 15.98 -12.32
CA ASN A 164 4.16 14.99 -11.57
C ASN A 164 5.12 14.23 -10.67
N ILE A 165 4.71 14.02 -9.42
CA ILE A 165 5.41 13.13 -8.49
C ILE A 165 4.69 11.79 -8.43
N ILE A 166 5.44 10.72 -8.67
CA ILE A 166 4.98 9.34 -8.68
C ILE A 166 5.64 8.65 -7.50
N ILE A 167 4.83 8.11 -6.59
CA ILE A 167 5.30 7.31 -5.47
C ILE A 167 4.72 5.93 -5.66
N ASP A 168 5.56 4.91 -5.82
CA ASP A 168 5.13 3.51 -5.91
C ASP A 168 5.69 2.75 -4.70
N ALA A 169 4.95 1.76 -4.20
CA ALA A 169 5.40 0.95 -3.08
C ALA A 169 5.03 -0.53 -3.25
N THR A 170 5.83 -1.39 -2.64
CA THR A 170 5.64 -2.82 -2.55
C THR A 170 5.79 -3.23 -1.10
N ILE A 171 4.84 -4.03 -0.64
CA ILE A 171 4.74 -4.49 0.73
C ILE A 171 4.72 -6.01 0.70
N VAL A 172 5.63 -6.66 1.40
CA VAL A 172 5.64 -8.12 1.53
C VAL A 172 5.24 -8.49 2.94
N THR A 173 4.15 -9.26 3.05
CA THR A 173 3.64 -9.77 4.32
C THR A 173 4.23 -11.16 4.56
N PRO A 174 5.01 -11.41 5.63
CA PRO A 174 5.50 -12.76 5.86
C PRO A 174 4.35 -13.73 6.08
N ILE A 175 4.41 -14.89 5.44
CA ILE A 175 3.47 -15.98 5.73
C ILE A 175 3.57 -16.28 7.23
N PRO A 176 2.47 -16.17 8.00
CA PRO A 176 2.52 -16.37 9.44
C PRO A 176 3.07 -17.76 9.78
N ALA A 177 3.89 -17.85 10.83
CA ALA A 177 4.35 -19.14 11.36
C ALA A 177 3.18 -20.09 11.67
N ALA A 178 1.99 -19.55 11.94
CA ALA A 178 0.76 -20.30 12.09
C ALA A 178 0.38 -21.13 10.86
N ALA A 179 0.65 -20.68 9.64
CA ALA A 179 0.41 -21.48 8.44
C ALA A 179 1.32 -22.72 8.40
N TRP A 180 2.59 -22.55 8.79
CA TRP A 180 3.54 -23.66 8.94
C TRP A 180 3.17 -24.60 10.08
N LEU A 181 2.74 -24.06 11.21
CA LEU A 181 2.27 -24.84 12.36
C LEU A 181 0.98 -25.60 12.04
N PHE A 182 0.07 -24.97 11.29
CA PHE A 182 -1.16 -25.60 10.85
C PHE A 182 -0.86 -26.73 9.86
N GLY A 183 0.01 -26.49 8.87
CA GLY A 183 0.43 -27.50 7.91
C GLY A 183 1.13 -28.69 8.58
N SER A 184 2.12 -28.43 9.45
CA SER A 184 2.85 -29.48 10.18
C SER A 184 1.98 -30.20 11.21
N GLY A 185 1.11 -29.48 11.91
CA GLY A 185 0.13 -30.03 12.85
C GLY A 185 -0.87 -30.96 12.16
N LEU A 186 -1.36 -30.57 10.97
CA LEU A 186 -2.28 -31.40 10.19
C LEU A 186 -1.59 -32.69 9.69
N ILE A 187 -0.35 -32.60 9.20
CA ILE A 187 0.43 -33.78 8.81
C ILE A 187 0.66 -34.70 10.01
N GLY A 188 1.02 -34.14 11.17
CA GLY A 188 1.19 -34.88 12.42
C GLY A 188 -0.08 -35.61 12.85
N LEU A 189 -1.23 -34.93 12.83
CA LEU A 189 -2.54 -35.52 13.15
C LEU A 189 -2.94 -36.62 12.17
N THR A 190 -2.68 -36.42 10.86
CA THR A 190 -2.99 -37.41 9.83
C THR A 190 -2.12 -38.67 10.00
N GLY A 191 -0.83 -38.48 10.32
CA GLY A 191 0.08 -39.58 10.66
C GLY A 191 -0.37 -40.35 11.90
N PHE A 192 -0.78 -39.65 12.95
CA PHE A 192 -1.32 -40.27 14.17
C PHE A 192 -2.61 -41.05 13.92
N ALA A 193 -3.52 -40.50 13.11
CA ALA A 193 -4.77 -41.16 12.74
C ALA A 193 -4.54 -42.44 11.93
N ARG A 194 -3.50 -42.48 11.07
CA ARG A 194 -3.14 -43.67 10.29
C ARG A 194 -2.59 -44.81 11.15
N ARG A 195 -1.87 -44.50 12.22
CA ARG A 195 -1.32 -45.49 13.16
C ARG A 195 -2.37 -46.31 13.89
N LYS A 196 -3.59 -45.78 14.08
CA LYS A 196 -4.68 -46.49 14.77
C LYS A 196 -5.41 -47.54 13.91
N LYS A 197 -5.11 -47.64 12.60
CA LYS A 197 -5.70 -48.63 11.69
C LYS A 197 -4.79 -49.84 11.44
N GLN A 198 -3.57 -49.83 11.96
CA GLN A 198 -2.66 -50.98 12.00
C GLN A 198 -2.68 -51.54 13.41
#